data_AF-A0A3D4BJD7-F1
#
_entry.id   AF-A0A3D4BJD7-F1
#
_cell.length_a   1.000
_cell.length_b   1.000
_cell.length_c   1.000
_cell.angle_alpha   90.00
_cell.angle_beta   90.00
_cell.angle_gamma   90.00
#
_symmetry.space_group_name_H-M   'P 1'
#
loop_
_entity.id
_entity.type
_entity.pdbx_description
1 polymer ?
#
loop_
_entity_poly.entity_id
_entity_poly.type
_entity_poly.pdbx_seq_one_letter_code
_entity_poly.pdbx_strand_id
1 'polypeptide(L)'
;MQIHNNFSLKKYNTFGIEAKAKQFVAVHSNDELQSILENHASDKKFILGGGSNMLLTQDIDALVIHVNLKGKKIIKEDNDFVWVESQAGENWHEFVLWT
;
A
#
# COMPACT_ATOMS: atom_id res chain seq x y z
N MET A 1 5.81 10.95 -6.93
CA MET A 1 6.55 9.68 -6.74
C MET A 1 8.06 9.86 -6.54
N GLN A 2 8.64 9.39 -5.43
CA GLN A 2 10.10 9.34 -5.18
C GLN A 2 10.50 7.95 -4.64
N ILE A 3 11.61 7.40 -5.13
CA ILE A 3 12.18 6.13 -4.65
C ILE A 3 13.28 6.43 -3.63
N HIS A 4 13.17 5.83 -2.44
CA HIS A 4 14.15 5.92 -1.37
C HIS A 4 14.97 4.65 -1.30
N ASN A 5 16.29 4.77 -1.23
CA ASN A 5 17.18 3.62 -1.01
C ASN A 5 17.42 3.40 0.49
N ASN A 6 17.62 2.15 0.90
CA ASN A 6 17.99 1.77 2.28
C ASN A 6 17.03 2.35 3.33
N PHE A 7 15.72 2.20 3.10
CA PHE A 7 14.66 2.89 3.83
C PHE A 7 14.15 2.06 5.01
N SER A 8 14.03 2.67 6.20
CA SER A 8 13.53 1.98 7.41
C SER A 8 12.03 1.69 7.30
N LEU A 9 11.66 0.41 7.50
CA LEU A 9 10.29 -0.07 7.54
C LEU A 9 9.70 -0.09 8.96
N LYS A 10 10.43 0.42 9.97
CA LYS A 10 9.99 0.38 11.38
C LYS A 10 8.61 0.98 11.60
N LYS A 11 8.29 2.06 10.89
CA LYS A 11 6.98 2.75 10.96
C LYS A 11 5.91 2.13 10.06
N TYR A 12 6.25 1.07 9.33
CA TYR A 12 5.42 0.46 8.29
C TYR A 12 5.09 -1.00 8.59
N ASN A 13 5.30 -1.44 9.83
CA ASN A 13 4.81 -2.72 10.33
C ASN A 13 4.34 -2.54 11.78
N THR A 14 3.23 -3.16 12.16
CA THR A 14 2.63 -2.95 13.49
C THR A 14 3.42 -3.56 14.64
N PHE A 15 4.30 -4.52 14.35
CA PHE A 15 5.27 -5.01 15.35
C PHE A 15 6.35 -3.97 15.70
N GLY A 16 6.53 -2.93 14.88
CA GLY A 16 7.55 -1.90 15.09
C GLY A 16 8.99 -2.42 14.98
N ILE A 17 9.18 -3.52 14.24
CA ILE A 17 10.50 -4.13 14.03
C ILE A 17 11.29 -3.29 13.04
N GLU A 18 12.55 -3.01 13.40
CA GLU A 18 13.49 -2.37 12.48
C GLU A 18 13.96 -3.38 11.44
N ALA A 19 13.69 -3.07 10.18
CA ALA A 19 14.22 -3.72 9.00
C ALA A 19 14.21 -2.68 7.87
N LYS A 20 15.12 -2.82 6.91
CA LYS A 20 15.25 -1.87 5.81
C LYS A 20 14.80 -2.47 4.50
N ALA A 21 14.14 -1.66 3.68
CA ALA A 21 13.93 -1.96 2.27
C ALA A 21 15.15 -1.51 1.46
N LYS A 22 15.61 -2.33 0.53
CA LYS A 22 16.61 -1.92 -0.47
C LYS A 22 16.12 -0.67 -1.20
N GLN A 23 14.88 -0.71 -1.68
CA GLN A 23 14.18 0.43 -2.26
C GLN A 23 12.77 0.52 -1.70
N PHE A 24 12.28 1.74 -1.49
CA PHE A 24 10.94 2.01 -1.03
C PHE A 24 10.30 3.12 -1.86
N VAL A 25 9.04 2.94 -2.23
CA VAL A 25 8.22 3.97 -2.87
C VAL A 25 6.81 3.92 -2.29
N ALA A 26 6.23 5.10 -2.03
CA ALA A 26 4.81 5.22 -1.72
C ALA A 26 4.07 5.74 -2.95
N VAL A 27 3.03 5.02 -3.36
CA VAL A 27 2.18 5.38 -4.51
C VAL A 27 0.80 5.81 -4.02
N HIS A 28 0.25 6.85 -4.65
CA HIS A 28 -1.01 7.49 -4.24
C HIS A 28 -2.07 7.51 -5.33
N SER A 29 -1.75 7.05 -6.53
CA SER A 29 -2.69 6.92 -7.65
C SER A 29 -2.43 5.65 -8.46
N ASN A 30 -3.41 5.24 -9.26
CA ASN A 30 -3.26 4.14 -10.21
C ASN A 30 -2.14 4.44 -11.23
N ASP A 31 -2.02 5.68 -11.68
CA ASP A 31 -0.97 6.09 -12.62
C ASP A 31 0.43 5.95 -12.02
N GLU A 32 0.62 6.34 -10.74
CA GLU A 32 1.90 6.12 -10.04
C GLU A 32 2.20 4.63 -9.87
N LEU A 33 1.20 3.83 -9.50
CA LEU A 33 1.36 2.38 -9.36
C LEU A 33 1.71 1.73 -10.70
N GLN A 34 0.99 2.05 -11.77
CA GLN A 34 1.25 1.56 -13.12
C GLN A 34 2.66 1.96 -13.57
N SER A 35 3.03 3.24 -13.41
CA SER A 35 4.35 3.74 -13.75
C SER A 35 5.47 2.99 -13.03
N ILE A 36 5.31 2.68 -11.74
CA ILE A 36 6.30 1.87 -11.00
C ILE A 36 6.36 0.44 -11.52
N LEU A 37 5.22 -0.19 -11.73
CA LEU A 37 5.18 -1.58 -12.17
C LEU A 37 5.82 -1.76 -13.55
N GLU A 38 5.62 -0.79 -14.46
CA GLU A 38 6.20 -0.78 -15.80
C GLU A 38 7.70 -0.45 -15.78
N ASN A 39 8.10 0.65 -15.15
CA ASN A 39 9.50 1.10 -15.15
C ASN A 39 10.44 0.18 -14.36
N HIS A 40 9.90 -0.58 -13.41
CA HIS A 40 10.64 -1.54 -12.59
C HIS A 40 10.18 -2.98 -12.83
N ALA A 41 9.75 -3.31 -14.06
CA ALA A 41 9.16 -4.62 -14.38
C ALA A 41 10.04 -5.81 -13.99
N SER A 42 11.37 -5.70 -14.12
CA SER A 42 12.34 -6.75 -13.76
C SER A 42 12.65 -6.87 -12.26
N ASP A 43 12.36 -5.83 -11.47
CA ASP A 43 12.78 -5.80 -10.07
C ASP A 43 11.92 -6.75 -9.23
N LYS A 44 12.51 -7.35 -8.19
CA LYS A 44 11.75 -8.03 -7.15
C LYS A 44 10.89 -7.00 -6.42
N LYS A 45 9.59 -7.26 -6.28
CA LYS A 45 8.62 -6.33 -5.69
C LYS A 45 8.07 -6.91 -4.39
N PHE A 46 7.81 -6.03 -3.43
CA PHE A 46 7.11 -6.36 -2.19
C PHE A 46 5.99 -5.35 -1.98
N ILE A 47 4.73 -5.80 -2.03
CA ILE A 47 3.56 -4.93 -1.88
C ILE A 47 3.25 -4.77 -0.40
N LEU A 48 3.11 -3.53 0.03
CA LEU A 48 2.90 -3.16 1.43
C LEU A 48 1.64 -2.30 1.55
N GLY A 49 0.68 -2.76 2.35
CA GLY A 49 -0.44 -1.94 2.85
C GLY A 49 -0.07 -1.32 4.21
N GLY A 50 -0.95 -1.44 5.20
CA GLY A 50 -0.68 -0.94 6.57
C GLY A 50 0.33 -1.76 7.39
N GLY A 51 0.85 -2.88 6.88
CA GLY A 51 1.83 -3.71 7.58
C GLY A 51 1.33 -4.36 8.88
N SER A 52 0.01 -4.55 9.02
CA SER A 52 -0.61 -5.03 10.27
C SER A 52 -0.59 -6.54 10.47
N ASN A 53 -0.31 -7.30 9.41
CA ASN A 53 -0.29 -8.77 9.42
C ASN A 53 0.98 -9.31 8.75
N MET A 54 2.13 -8.84 9.19
CA MET A 54 3.42 -9.34 8.73
C MET A 54 4.47 -9.28 9.84
N LEU A 55 5.42 -10.21 9.78
CA LEU A 55 6.58 -10.25 10.64
C LEU A 55 7.83 -10.04 9.78
N LEU A 56 8.53 -8.93 10.01
CA LEU A 56 9.82 -8.68 9.36
C LEU A 56 10.90 -9.43 10.14
N THR A 57 11.56 -10.38 9.48
CA THR A 57 12.63 -11.19 10.08
C THR A 57 14.03 -10.77 9.61
N GLN A 58 14.11 -9.97 8.56
CA GLN A 58 15.34 -9.47 7.94
C GLN A 58 15.03 -8.26 7.05
N ASP A 59 16.08 -7.60 6.58
CA ASP A 59 15.97 -6.56 5.54
C ASP A 59 15.34 -7.12 4.26
N ILE A 60 14.54 -6.29 3.59
CA ILE A 60 13.85 -6.64 2.35
C ILE A 60 14.71 -6.21 1.17
N ASP A 61 15.39 -7.17 0.55
CA ASP A 61 16.09 -6.98 -0.73
C ASP A 61 15.10 -7.00 -1.91
N ALA A 62 14.27 -5.96 -2.00
CA ALA A 62 13.28 -5.73 -3.05
C ALA A 62 12.92 -4.24 -3.15
N LEU A 63 12.20 -3.88 -4.21
CA LEU A 63 11.41 -2.64 -4.27
C LEU A 63 10.12 -2.83 -3.47
N VAL A 64 10.08 -2.23 -2.28
CA VAL A 64 8.88 -2.16 -1.46
C VAL A 64 7.98 -1.06 -1.99
N ILE A 65 6.77 -1.42 -2.37
CA ILE A 65 5.74 -0.52 -2.91
C ILE A 65 4.65 -0.38 -1.84
N HIS A 66 4.62 0.76 -1.16
CA HIS A 66 3.57 1.11 -0.22
C HIS A 66 2.36 1.68 -0.97
N VAL A 67 1.26 0.92 -0.96
CA VAL A 67 0.02 1.25 -1.67
C VAL A 67 -0.82 2.17 -0.80
N ASN A 68 -0.81 3.47 -1.10
CA ASN A 68 -1.52 4.51 -0.34
C ASN A 68 -2.57 5.24 -1.20
N LEU A 69 -3.17 4.53 -2.16
CA LEU A 69 -4.26 5.05 -2.99
C LEU A 69 -5.49 5.30 -2.12
N LYS A 70 -6.06 6.50 -2.22
CA LYS A 70 -7.27 6.91 -1.49
C LYS A 70 -8.44 7.11 -2.44
N GLY A 71 -9.64 6.95 -1.90
CA GLY A 71 -10.90 7.05 -2.63
C GLY A 71 -11.85 5.95 -2.19
N LYS A 72 -13.07 6.35 -1.88
CA LYS A 72 -14.20 5.45 -1.61
C LYS A 72 -15.48 6.13 -2.08
N LYS A 73 -16.41 5.36 -2.64
CA LYS A 73 -17.67 5.87 -3.19
C LYS A 73 -18.72 4.77 -3.27
N ILE A 74 -19.99 5.17 -3.27
CA ILE A 74 -21.09 4.32 -3.70
C ILE A 74 -21.09 4.32 -5.23
N ILE A 75 -21.10 3.14 -5.83
CA ILE A 75 -21.13 2.99 -7.30
C ILE A 75 -22.50 2.57 -7.82
N LYS A 76 -23.33 2.00 -6.94
CA LYS A 76 -24.70 1.60 -7.23
C LYS A 76 -25.46 1.44 -5.91
N GLU A 77 -26.75 1.77 -5.92
CA GLU A 77 -27.67 1.55 -4.81
C GLU A 77 -29.03 1.14 -5.36
N ASP A 78 -29.69 0.22 -4.67
CA ASP A 78 -31.10 -0.09 -4.84
C ASP A 78 -31.77 -0.28 -3.47
N ASN A 79 -33.00 -0.79 -3.45
CA ASN A 79 -33.79 -0.88 -2.21
C ASN A 79 -33.20 -1.82 -1.16
N ASP A 80 -32.38 -2.80 -1.57
CA ASP A 80 -31.87 -3.86 -0.69
C ASP A 80 -30.35 -3.79 -0.52
N PHE A 81 -29.64 -3.19 -1.48
CA PHE A 81 -28.18 -3.24 -1.54
C PHE A 81 -27.53 -1.91 -1.88
N VAL A 82 -26.35 -1.71 -1.30
CA VAL A 82 -25.40 -0.64 -1.65
C VAL A 82 -24.10 -1.30 -2.10
N TRP A 83 -23.65 -0.98 -3.31
CA TRP A 83 -22.33 -1.36 -3.81
C TRP A 83 -21.36 -0.22 -3.61
N VAL A 84 -20.28 -0.50 -2.91
CA VAL A 84 -19.23 0.46 -2.60
C VAL A 84 -17.93 0.05 -3.30
N GLU A 85 -17.22 1.04 -3.81
CA GLU A 85 -15.84 0.91 -4.29
C GLU A 85 -14.92 1.60 -3.29
N SER A 86 -13.78 0.97 -2.99
CA SER A 86 -12.75 1.51 -2.12
C SER A 86 -11.37 1.22 -2.69
N GLN A 87 -10.49 2.20 -2.64
CA GLN A 87 -9.11 2.07 -3.09
C GLN A 87 -8.29 1.26 -2.08
N ALA A 88 -7.31 0.49 -2.58
CA ALA A 88 -6.56 -0.48 -1.76
C ALA A 88 -5.76 0.14 -0.60
N GLY A 89 -5.49 1.44 -0.64
CA GLY A 89 -4.77 2.16 0.41
C GLY A 89 -5.66 2.81 1.46
N GLU A 90 -7.00 2.73 1.37
CA GLU A 90 -7.90 3.25 2.40
C GLU A 90 -7.62 2.60 3.76
N ASN A 91 -7.80 3.37 4.85
CA ASN A 91 -7.77 2.77 6.17
C ASN A 91 -9.03 1.93 6.34
N TRP A 92 -8.87 0.64 6.68
CA TRP A 92 -9.98 -0.29 6.79
C TRP A 92 -11.03 0.14 7.83
N HIS A 93 -10.59 0.60 9.01
CA HIS A 93 -11.52 1.00 10.07
C HIS A 93 -12.30 2.27 9.69
N GLU A 94 -11.60 3.27 9.15
CA GLU A 94 -12.24 4.49 8.65
C GLU A 94 -13.20 4.21 7.49
N PHE A 95 -12.91 3.21 6.66
CA PHE A 95 -13.82 2.77 5.60
C PHE A 95 -15.08 2.11 6.16
N VAL A 96 -14.98 1.28 7.21
CA VAL A 96 -16.14 0.67 7.87
C VAL A 96 -17.02 1.72 8.55
N LEU A 97 -16.42 2.78 9.12
CA LEU A 97 -17.14 3.87 9.77
C LEU A 97 -17.71 4.91 8.79
N TRP A 98 -17.35 4.83 7.52
CA TRP A 98 -17.78 5.80 6.52
C TRP A 98 -19.30 5.74 6.31
N THR A 99 -19.95 6.90 6.45
CA THR A 99 -21.38 7.15 6.25
C THR A 99 -21.60 8.13 5.11
#